data_AF-A0A973PAP7-F1
#
_entry.id   AF-A0A973PAP7-F1
#
_cell.length_a   1.000
_cell.length_b   1.000
_cell.length_c   1.000
_cell.angle_alpha   90.00
_cell.angle_beta   90.00
_cell.angle_gamma   90.00
#
_symmetry.space_group_name_H-M   'P 1'
#
loop_
_entity.id
_entity.type
_entity.pdbx_description
1 polymer ?
#
loop_
_entity_poly.entity_id
_entity_poly.type
_entity_poly.pdbx_seq_one_letter_code
_entity_poly.pdbx_strand_id
1 'polypeptide(L)'
;SFLNAIGALAAVGGSTNAVVHLLAIAGRLGVELELDDFDRTGSGVPLLVDLQPAGRHLMDDLFRAGGLMAVLKQVGDLLDPAALTVTGEPLSAYFGEIWDEAVIRRRSAPLLPDAGIAVLRGNLAPRGAVIKPAAASPELLRHRGRAVVFDSIEDLYQRLDTVDADETSVLVLRGCGPRGYPGMPEVGNLPLPAKLLAKGVRDMVRISDARMSGTAYGTVVLHAAPEAAAGGPLARVRTGDPIVLDVAARRLDVDVPEAELAAREPVTTGFARPVRGWERLYVDHVLQADRGADLDFLVGSSGDHVSRESH
;
A
#
# COMPACT_ATOMS: atom_id res chain seq x y z
N SER A 1 -10.94 13.87 11.29
CA SER A 1 -10.98 12.40 11.53
C SER A 1 -10.12 11.58 10.56
N PHE A 2 -10.32 11.64 9.23
CA PHE A 2 -9.50 10.86 8.29
C PHE A 2 -7.99 11.16 8.39
N LEU A 3 -7.61 12.44 8.47
CA LEU A 3 -6.22 12.83 8.69
C LEU A 3 -5.65 12.27 10.02
N ASN A 4 -6.45 12.27 11.09
CA ASN A 4 -6.06 11.61 12.35
C ASN A 4 -5.85 10.11 12.17
N ALA A 5 -6.68 9.44 11.36
CA ALA A 5 -6.52 8.02 11.07
C ALA A 5 -5.21 7.76 10.30
N ILE A 6 -4.82 8.65 9.39
CA ILE A 6 -3.53 8.57 8.67
C ILE A 6 -2.35 8.77 9.64
N GLY A 7 -2.41 9.79 10.50
CA GLY A 7 -1.38 10.00 11.53
C GLY A 7 -1.28 8.81 12.49
N ALA A 8 -2.41 8.26 12.92
CA ALA A 8 -2.46 7.05 13.72
C ALA A 8 -1.85 5.84 12.99
N LEU A 9 -2.19 5.66 11.70
CA LEU A 9 -1.67 4.58 10.86
C LEU A 9 -0.15 4.60 10.78
N ALA A 10 0.44 5.78 10.60
CA ALA A 10 1.89 5.97 10.59
C ALA A 10 2.51 5.68 11.97
N ALA A 11 1.91 6.22 13.05
CA ALA A 11 2.41 6.05 14.42
C ALA A 11 2.48 4.58 14.87
N VAL A 12 1.59 3.73 14.36
CA VAL A 12 1.55 2.29 14.66
C VAL A 12 2.21 1.41 13.60
N GLY A 13 2.68 1.97 12.48
CA GLY A 13 3.28 1.20 11.38
C GLY A 13 2.30 0.28 10.67
N GLY A 14 1.05 0.73 10.50
CA GLY A 14 -0.05 -0.12 10.06
C GLY A 14 0.01 -0.57 8.59
N SER A 15 -1.01 -1.33 8.20
CA SER A 15 -1.08 -1.96 6.88
C SER A 15 -1.28 -0.95 5.75
N THR A 16 -0.66 -1.19 4.60
CA THR A 16 -0.91 -0.43 3.36
C THR A 16 -2.35 -0.58 2.86
N ASN A 17 -3.03 -1.68 3.20
CA ASN A 17 -4.46 -1.87 2.88
C ASN A 17 -5.36 -0.78 3.50
N ALA A 18 -4.93 -0.15 4.60
CA ALA A 18 -5.70 0.93 5.21
C ALA A 18 -5.84 2.13 4.27
N VAL A 19 -4.90 2.33 3.34
CA VAL A 19 -5.00 3.37 2.29
C VAL A 19 -6.23 3.14 1.44
N VAL A 20 -6.37 1.94 0.87
CA VAL A 20 -7.52 1.55 0.03
C VAL A 20 -8.82 1.68 0.82
N HIS A 21 -8.85 1.20 2.06
CA HIS A 21 -10.07 1.24 2.87
C HIS A 21 -10.49 2.66 3.28
N LEU A 22 -9.55 3.50 3.70
CA LEU A 22 -9.87 4.87 4.11
C LEU A 22 -10.32 5.72 2.91
N LEU A 23 -9.73 5.54 1.73
CA LEU A 23 -10.20 6.18 0.48
C LEU A 23 -11.63 5.76 0.14
N ALA A 24 -11.94 4.45 0.23
CA ALA A 24 -13.30 3.95 -0.03
C ALA A 24 -14.32 4.52 0.97
N ILE A 25 -14.02 4.48 2.27
CA ILE A 25 -14.90 5.00 3.32
C ILE A 25 -15.12 6.52 3.15
N ALA A 26 -14.07 7.27 2.83
CA ALA A 26 -14.18 8.71 2.54
C ALA A 26 -15.11 8.96 1.34
N GLY A 27 -14.98 8.19 0.26
CA GLY A 27 -15.87 8.26 -0.90
C GLY A 27 -17.34 7.98 -0.58
N ARG A 28 -17.63 7.08 0.38
CA ARG A 28 -19.00 6.82 0.86
C ARG A 28 -19.57 7.95 1.71
N LEU A 29 -18.71 8.73 2.35
CA LEU A 29 -19.11 9.91 3.13
C LEU A 29 -19.09 11.21 2.30
N GLY A 30 -18.71 11.15 1.01
CA GLY A 30 -18.53 12.34 0.18
C GLY A 30 -17.39 13.25 0.68
N VAL A 31 -16.45 12.69 1.45
CA VAL A 31 -15.27 13.41 1.92
C VAL A 31 -14.18 13.27 0.88
N GLU A 32 -13.64 14.39 0.42
CA GLU A 32 -12.45 14.40 -0.44
C GLU A 32 -11.24 13.94 0.39
N LEU A 33 -10.74 12.76 0.05
CA LEU A 33 -9.50 12.19 0.57
C LEU A 33 -8.75 11.62 -0.63
N GLU A 34 -7.54 12.09 -0.84
CA GLU A 34 -6.71 11.70 -1.96
C GLU A 34 -5.52 10.87 -1.49
N LEU A 35 -4.87 10.18 -2.43
CA LEU A 35 -3.66 9.42 -2.12
C LEU A 35 -2.58 10.34 -1.52
N ASP A 36 -2.46 11.58 -1.99
CA ASP A 36 -1.48 12.56 -1.52
C ASP A 36 -1.71 12.99 -0.06
N ASP A 37 -2.92 12.84 0.49
CA ASP A 37 -3.16 13.08 1.92
C ASP A 37 -2.39 12.10 2.81
N PHE A 38 -2.18 10.86 2.35
CA PHE A 38 -1.43 9.85 3.09
C PHE A 38 0.04 10.21 3.21
N ASP A 39 0.64 10.66 2.12
CA ASP A 39 2.04 11.08 2.12
C ASP A 39 2.23 12.37 2.92
N ARG A 40 1.40 13.38 2.66
CA ARG A 40 1.48 14.68 3.33
C ARG A 40 1.27 14.58 4.83
N THR A 41 0.27 13.80 5.27
CA THR A 41 -0.11 13.71 6.69
C THR A 41 0.71 12.66 7.45
N GLY A 42 1.09 11.58 6.79
CA GLY A 42 1.88 10.52 7.40
C GLY A 42 3.37 10.84 7.50
N SER A 43 3.91 11.70 6.62
CA SER A 43 5.33 12.04 6.62
C SER A 43 5.74 12.76 7.91
N GLY A 44 6.86 12.33 8.48
CA GLY A 44 7.40 12.88 9.73
C GLY A 44 6.69 12.37 10.99
N VAL A 45 5.68 11.51 10.85
CA VAL A 45 5.09 10.80 11.98
C VAL A 45 5.99 9.60 12.34
N PRO A 46 6.50 9.52 13.58
CA PRO A 46 7.42 8.46 13.98
C PRO A 46 6.71 7.13 14.23
N LEU A 47 7.40 6.02 14.00
CA LEU A 47 6.93 4.70 14.44
C LEU A 47 7.15 4.57 15.95
N LEU A 48 6.07 4.42 16.70
CA LEU A 48 6.12 4.30 18.16
C LEU A 48 5.88 2.89 18.67
N VAL A 49 5.35 2.01 17.83
CA VAL A 49 4.90 0.68 18.25
C VAL A 49 5.89 -0.38 17.79
N ASP A 50 6.50 -1.11 18.73
CA ASP A 50 7.44 -2.21 18.47
C ASP A 50 6.68 -3.53 18.31
N LEU A 51 5.86 -3.63 17.25
CA LEU A 51 5.08 -4.82 16.91
C LEU A 51 5.52 -5.44 15.59
N GLN A 52 5.40 -6.76 15.49
CA GLN A 52 5.56 -7.45 14.21
C GLN A 52 4.59 -6.88 13.16
N PRO A 53 5.03 -6.70 11.89
CA PRO A 53 6.30 -7.19 11.33
C PRO A 53 7.49 -6.21 11.43
N ALA A 54 7.29 -4.98 11.89
CA ALA A 54 8.35 -3.97 12.01
C ALA A 54 9.18 -4.12 13.29
N GLY A 55 8.64 -4.84 14.28
CA GLY A 55 9.16 -4.99 15.62
C GLY A 55 9.08 -6.42 16.15
N ARG A 56 9.11 -6.57 17.47
CA ARG A 56 9.32 -7.84 18.18
C ARG A 56 8.05 -8.39 18.84
N HIS A 57 7.18 -7.51 19.34
CA HIS A 57 6.04 -7.86 20.18
C HIS A 57 4.76 -8.14 19.39
N LEU A 58 3.68 -8.52 20.09
CA LEU A 58 2.36 -8.83 19.52
C LEU A 58 1.24 -7.97 20.13
N MET A 59 0.03 -8.06 19.57
CA MET A 59 -1.09 -7.18 19.94
C MET A 59 -1.50 -7.22 21.42
N ASP A 60 -1.34 -8.35 22.12
CA ASP A 60 -1.61 -8.44 23.57
C ASP A 60 -0.63 -7.55 24.37
N ASP A 61 0.63 -7.50 23.94
CA ASP A 61 1.64 -6.64 24.54
C ASP A 61 1.28 -5.16 24.35
N LEU A 62 0.82 -4.77 23.14
CA LEU A 62 0.38 -3.40 22.88
C LEU A 62 -0.80 -3.01 23.78
N PHE A 63 -1.78 -3.90 23.94
CA PHE A 63 -2.91 -3.65 24.84
C PHE A 63 -2.44 -3.42 26.28
N ARG A 64 -1.59 -4.30 26.81
CA ARG A 64 -1.02 -4.19 28.17
C ARG A 64 -0.16 -2.94 28.36
N ALA A 65 0.56 -2.52 27.30
CA ALA A 65 1.41 -1.34 27.32
C ALA A 65 0.65 0.00 27.31
N GLY A 66 -0.67 -0.02 27.15
CA GLY A 66 -1.53 1.18 27.13
C GLY A 66 -2.38 1.34 25.87
N GLY A 67 -2.17 0.48 24.88
CA GLY A 67 -2.96 0.42 23.65
C GLY A 67 -2.82 1.65 22.75
N LEU A 68 -3.70 1.75 21.75
CA LEU A 68 -3.68 2.80 20.75
C LEU A 68 -3.74 4.21 21.37
N MET A 69 -4.52 4.41 22.42
CA MET A 69 -4.68 5.73 23.02
C MET A 69 -3.40 6.26 23.66
N ALA A 70 -2.54 5.38 24.20
CA ALA A 70 -1.22 5.77 24.68
C ALA A 70 -0.30 6.22 23.53
N VAL A 71 -0.40 5.55 22.37
CA VAL A 71 0.31 5.94 21.14
C VAL A 71 -0.17 7.30 20.65
N LEU A 72 -1.48 7.51 20.52
CA LEU A 72 -2.04 8.76 20.00
C LEU A 72 -1.68 9.96 20.86
N LYS A 73 -1.57 9.79 22.19
CA LYS A 73 -1.12 10.85 23.09
C LYS A 73 0.27 11.38 22.72
N GLN A 74 1.18 10.50 22.28
CA GLN A 74 2.56 10.88 21.92
C GLN A 74 2.64 11.72 20.64
N VAL A 75 1.65 11.61 19.77
CA VAL A 75 1.55 12.35 18.50
C VAL A 75 0.37 13.30 18.48
N GLY A 76 -0.19 13.64 19.65
CA GLY A 76 -1.44 14.40 19.75
C GLY A 76 -1.39 15.80 19.11
N ASP A 77 -0.21 16.41 19.04
CA ASP A 77 0.06 17.67 18.34
C ASP A 77 0.12 17.54 16.81
N LEU A 78 0.25 16.31 16.29
CA LEU A 78 0.15 15.98 14.87
C LEU A 78 -1.26 15.55 14.46
N LEU A 79 -2.18 15.45 15.42
CA LEU A 79 -3.58 15.10 15.22
C LEU A 79 -4.46 16.33 15.46
N ASP A 80 -5.72 16.25 15.05
CA ASP A 80 -6.78 17.11 15.59
C ASP A 80 -7.34 16.48 16.88
N PRO A 81 -6.92 16.93 18.08
CA PRO A 81 -7.37 16.36 19.35
C PRO A 81 -8.85 16.66 19.64
N ALA A 82 -9.41 17.70 19.02
CA ALA A 82 -10.79 18.14 19.24
C ALA A 82 -11.81 17.34 18.40
N ALA A 83 -11.33 16.50 17.49
CA ALA A 83 -12.19 15.64 16.68
C ALA A 83 -13.14 14.82 17.57
N LEU A 84 -14.45 15.01 17.35
CA LEU A 84 -15.49 14.31 18.09
C LEU A 84 -15.49 12.81 17.79
N THR A 85 -15.77 12.04 18.83
CA THR A 85 -15.94 10.58 18.73
C THR A 85 -17.42 10.20 18.86
N VAL A 86 -17.71 8.90 18.70
CA VAL A 86 -19.09 8.37 18.81
C VAL A 86 -19.72 8.55 20.19
N THR A 87 -18.92 8.85 21.21
CA THR A 87 -19.40 9.11 22.58
C THR A 87 -19.84 10.56 22.79
N GLY A 88 -19.60 11.45 21.81
CA GLY A 88 -19.80 12.89 21.95
C GLY A 88 -18.63 13.65 22.56
N GLU A 89 -17.58 12.95 23.04
CA GLU A 89 -16.39 13.57 23.61
C GLU A 89 -15.26 13.70 22.58
N PRO A 90 -14.36 14.71 22.72
CA PRO A 90 -13.16 14.85 21.90
C PRO A 90 -12.22 13.65 22.02
N LEU A 91 -11.49 13.34 20.95
CA LEU A 91 -10.48 12.27 20.92
C LEU A 91 -9.47 12.39 22.07
N SER A 92 -9.04 13.60 22.41
CA SER A 92 -8.08 13.84 23.49
C SER A 92 -8.58 13.41 24.88
N ALA A 93 -9.89 13.30 25.08
CA ALA A 93 -10.46 12.81 26.35
C ALA A 93 -10.08 11.34 26.63
N TYR A 94 -9.66 10.60 25.60
CA TYR A 94 -9.34 9.18 25.68
C TYR A 94 -7.85 8.86 25.74
N PHE A 95 -6.97 9.86 25.64
CA PHE A 95 -5.53 9.65 25.63
C PHE A 95 -5.04 8.88 26.86
N GLY A 96 -4.24 7.85 26.61
CA GLY A 96 -3.76 6.89 27.61
C GLY A 96 -2.32 7.14 28.04
N GLU A 97 -1.87 6.37 29.04
CA GLU A 97 -0.46 6.36 29.48
C GLU A 97 0.29 5.16 28.91
N ILE A 98 1.60 5.32 28.75
CA ILE A 98 2.51 4.23 28.40
C ILE A 98 2.89 3.48 29.68
N TRP A 99 2.59 2.18 29.72
CA TRP A 99 2.92 1.29 30.83
C TRP A 99 4.15 0.41 30.54
N ASP A 100 4.49 0.22 29.26
CA ASP A 100 5.68 -0.51 28.85
C ASP A 100 6.35 0.17 27.64
N GLU A 101 7.51 0.77 27.89
CA GLU A 101 8.30 1.46 26.87
C GLU A 101 9.05 0.52 25.92
N ALA A 102 9.16 -0.77 26.24
CA ALA A 102 9.69 -1.75 25.31
C ALA A 102 8.73 -1.99 24.13
N VAL A 103 7.42 -1.82 24.37
CA VAL A 103 6.35 -2.03 23.37
C VAL A 103 5.89 -0.73 22.74
N ILE A 104 5.64 0.31 23.55
CA ILE A 104 5.25 1.65 23.07
C ILE A 104 6.36 2.65 23.39
N ARG A 105 7.09 3.05 22.36
CA ARG A 105 8.17 4.01 22.44
C ARG A 105 7.64 5.43 22.69
N ARG A 106 8.34 6.20 23.50
CA ARG A 106 8.13 7.66 23.58
C ARG A 106 8.51 8.33 22.28
N ARG A 107 7.84 9.42 21.93
CA ARG A 107 8.18 10.21 20.73
C ARG A 107 9.60 10.75 20.73
N SER A 108 10.20 10.99 21.89
CA SER A 108 11.60 11.43 22.01
C SER A 108 12.62 10.34 21.67
N ALA A 109 12.21 9.07 21.65
CA ALA A 109 13.06 7.93 21.33
C ALA A 109 12.26 6.87 20.55
N PRO A 110 11.77 7.21 19.35
CA PRO A 110 10.88 6.34 18.56
C PRO A 110 11.65 5.13 18.01
N LEU A 111 10.92 4.16 17.46
CA LEU A 111 11.53 3.04 16.73
C LEU A 111 12.12 3.52 15.41
N LEU A 112 11.38 4.36 14.68
CA LEU A 112 11.83 5.06 13.48
C LEU A 112 11.32 6.51 13.51
N PRO A 113 12.11 7.48 13.03
CA PRO A 113 11.72 8.89 13.07
C PRO A 113 10.64 9.25 12.04
N ASP A 114 10.55 8.50 10.94
CA ASP A 114 9.54 8.68 9.89
C ASP A 114 9.06 7.29 9.43
N ALA A 115 7.75 7.06 9.56
CA ALA A 115 7.13 5.76 9.32
C ALA A 115 5.89 5.84 8.43
N GLY A 116 5.54 7.04 7.97
CA GLY A 116 4.43 7.25 7.07
C GLY A 116 4.55 6.39 5.81
N ILE A 117 3.41 5.93 5.31
CA ILE A 117 3.34 5.31 3.99
C ILE A 117 3.71 6.39 2.97
N ALA A 118 4.69 6.11 2.13
CA ALA A 118 5.10 7.03 1.07
C ALA A 118 4.32 6.74 -0.21
N VAL A 119 3.90 7.80 -0.89
CA VAL A 119 3.21 7.73 -2.19
C VAL A 119 4.21 8.03 -3.29
N LEU A 120 4.43 7.06 -4.17
CA LEU A 120 5.36 7.19 -5.28
C LEU A 120 4.60 7.55 -6.55
N ARG A 121 5.14 8.48 -7.34
CA ARG A 121 4.63 8.88 -8.66
C ARG A 121 5.75 8.82 -9.70
N GLY A 122 5.36 8.70 -10.95
CA GLY A 122 6.27 8.68 -12.10
C GLY A 122 5.61 8.02 -13.29
N ASN A 123 6.37 7.80 -14.35
CA ASN A 123 5.83 7.25 -15.59
C ASN A 123 5.34 5.79 -15.43
N LEU A 124 5.78 5.08 -14.39
CA LEU A 124 5.36 3.70 -14.12
C LEU A 124 4.06 3.62 -13.31
N ALA A 125 3.82 4.60 -12.44
CA ALA A 125 2.61 4.71 -11.60
C ALA A 125 2.08 6.14 -11.62
N PRO A 126 1.48 6.59 -12.74
CA PRO A 126 1.10 8.00 -12.92
C PRO A 126 -0.01 8.45 -11.97
N ARG A 127 -0.90 7.54 -11.54
CA ARG A 127 -1.91 7.82 -10.52
C ARG A 127 -1.44 7.52 -9.09
N GLY A 128 -0.27 6.92 -8.95
CA GLY A 128 0.40 6.66 -7.70
C GLY A 128 0.58 5.17 -7.40
N ALA A 129 1.53 4.90 -6.52
CA ALA A 129 1.77 3.61 -5.89
C ALA A 129 2.16 3.87 -4.43
N VAL A 130 2.06 2.86 -3.57
CA VAL A 130 2.43 3.00 -2.14
C VAL A 130 3.59 2.09 -1.77
N ILE A 131 4.42 2.56 -0.85
CA ILE A 131 5.47 1.77 -0.19
C ILE A 131 5.41 2.06 1.31
N LYS A 132 5.75 1.07 2.14
CA LYS A 132 5.87 1.21 3.60
C LYS A 132 7.36 1.29 3.99
N PRO A 133 7.96 2.49 4.10
CA PRO A 133 9.41 2.62 4.34
C PRO A 133 9.84 1.98 5.66
N ALA A 134 8.98 2.00 6.68
CA ALA A 134 9.24 1.41 7.98
C ALA A 134 9.51 -0.11 7.98
N ALA A 135 9.13 -0.81 6.91
CA ALA A 135 9.42 -2.23 6.74
C ALA A 135 10.36 -2.52 5.56
N ALA A 136 10.90 -1.50 4.90
CA ALA A 136 11.82 -1.62 3.77
C ALA A 136 13.28 -1.57 4.24
N SER A 137 14.19 -2.12 3.42
CA SER A 137 15.62 -2.06 3.70
C SER A 137 16.16 -0.67 3.30
N PRO A 138 16.83 0.08 4.20
CA PRO A 138 17.24 1.46 3.94
C PRO A 138 18.08 1.64 2.67
N GLU A 139 18.96 0.69 2.37
CA GLU A 139 19.82 0.69 1.19
C GLU A 139 19.08 0.50 -0.14
N LEU A 140 17.83 0.02 -0.12
CA LEU A 140 16.99 -0.18 -1.30
C LEU A 140 15.98 0.96 -1.52
N LEU A 141 15.86 1.92 -0.59
CA LEU A 141 14.95 3.07 -0.72
C LEU A 141 15.31 4.01 -1.88
N ARG A 142 16.54 3.90 -2.38
CA ARG A 142 17.00 4.54 -3.61
C ARG A 142 17.75 3.50 -4.45
N HIS A 143 17.08 2.99 -5.47
CA HIS A 143 17.53 1.83 -6.21
C HIS A 143 17.31 1.99 -7.71
N ARG A 144 18.24 1.47 -8.51
CA ARG A 144 18.09 1.33 -9.96
C ARG A 144 18.49 -0.07 -10.37
N GLY A 145 17.60 -0.79 -11.03
CA GLY A 145 17.81 -2.20 -11.36
C GLY A 145 17.04 -2.64 -12.59
N ARG A 146 17.45 -3.77 -13.19
CA ARG A 146 16.73 -4.34 -14.34
C ARG A 146 15.42 -5.00 -13.89
N ALA A 147 14.35 -4.79 -14.64
CA ALA A 147 13.09 -5.46 -14.39
C ALA A 147 13.20 -6.96 -14.69
N VAL A 148 12.60 -7.78 -13.83
CA VAL A 148 12.29 -9.19 -14.08
C VAL A 148 10.78 -9.32 -13.97
N VAL A 149 10.10 -9.42 -15.11
CA VAL A 149 8.65 -9.32 -15.22
C VAL A 149 7.99 -10.70 -15.17
N PHE A 150 6.90 -10.78 -14.40
CA PHE A 150 5.99 -11.92 -14.31
C PHE A 150 4.57 -11.47 -14.68
N ASP A 151 3.91 -12.22 -15.56
CA ASP A 151 2.61 -11.85 -16.14
C ASP A 151 1.40 -12.32 -15.32
N SER A 152 1.61 -13.27 -14.41
CA SER A 152 0.63 -13.72 -13.43
C SER A 152 1.32 -14.36 -12.22
N ILE A 153 0.55 -14.68 -11.19
CA ILE A 153 1.09 -15.40 -10.03
C ILE A 153 1.57 -16.81 -10.40
N GLU A 154 0.91 -17.47 -11.36
CA GLU A 154 1.33 -18.77 -11.89
C GLU A 154 2.65 -18.66 -12.67
N ASP A 155 2.81 -17.63 -13.52
CA ASP A 155 4.06 -17.38 -14.25
C ASP A 155 5.23 -17.12 -13.28
N LEU A 156 4.96 -16.40 -12.18
CA LEU A 156 5.92 -16.22 -11.10
C LEU A 156 6.36 -17.57 -10.51
N TYR A 157 5.43 -18.39 -10.04
CA TYR A 157 5.80 -19.67 -9.41
C TYR A 157 6.51 -20.64 -10.36
N GLN A 158 6.18 -20.59 -11.66
CA GLN A 158 6.82 -21.46 -12.66
C GLN A 158 8.28 -21.07 -12.94
N ARG A 159 8.62 -19.78 -12.81
CA ARG A 159 9.91 -19.25 -13.30
C ARG A 159 10.80 -18.63 -12.24
N LEU A 160 10.30 -18.34 -11.05
CA LEU A 160 11.03 -17.57 -10.03
C LEU A 160 12.46 -18.07 -9.79
N ASP A 161 12.65 -19.39 -9.74
CA ASP A 161 13.96 -19.99 -9.46
C ASP A 161 14.85 -20.16 -10.70
N THR A 162 14.32 -19.95 -11.91
CA THR A 162 15.02 -20.13 -13.19
C THR A 162 15.29 -18.82 -13.93
N VAL A 163 14.60 -17.72 -13.58
CA VAL A 163 14.84 -16.41 -14.18
C VAL A 163 16.26 -15.90 -13.94
N ASP A 164 16.78 -15.13 -14.89
CA ASP A 164 18.03 -14.40 -14.74
C ASP A 164 17.86 -13.11 -13.90
N ALA A 165 17.76 -13.32 -12.58
CA ALA A 165 17.79 -12.28 -11.57
C ALA A 165 19.08 -12.32 -10.74
N ASP A 166 19.56 -11.15 -10.35
CA ASP A 166 20.56 -10.92 -9.30
C ASP A 166 20.00 -10.00 -8.20
N GLU A 167 20.77 -9.75 -7.14
CA GLU A 167 20.39 -8.92 -5.99
C GLU A 167 20.04 -7.47 -6.35
N THR A 168 20.47 -6.97 -7.52
CA THR A 168 20.16 -5.61 -7.99
C THR A 168 18.90 -5.56 -8.85
N SER A 169 18.36 -6.71 -9.24
CA SER A 169 17.19 -6.79 -10.10
C SER A 169 15.92 -6.32 -9.37
N VAL A 170 14.94 -5.83 -10.13
CA VAL A 170 13.63 -5.41 -9.64
C VAL A 170 12.59 -6.41 -10.10
N LEU A 171 11.94 -7.11 -9.17
CA LEU A 171 10.90 -8.07 -9.51
C LEU A 171 9.59 -7.32 -9.77
N VAL A 172 8.94 -7.58 -10.90
CA VAL A 172 7.71 -6.91 -11.30
C VAL A 172 6.63 -7.96 -11.53
N LEU A 173 5.56 -7.91 -10.75
CA LEU A 173 4.36 -8.73 -10.95
C LEU A 173 3.22 -7.83 -11.40
N ARG A 174 2.57 -8.19 -12.50
CA ARG A 174 1.43 -7.43 -13.04
C ARG A 174 0.20 -8.30 -13.20
N GLY A 175 -0.94 -7.67 -13.49
CA GLY A 175 -2.21 -8.38 -13.62
C GLY A 175 -2.76 -8.85 -12.28
N CYS A 176 -2.27 -8.28 -11.17
CA CYS A 176 -2.69 -8.62 -9.82
C CYS A 176 -3.49 -7.49 -9.17
N GLY A 177 -3.96 -6.52 -9.96
CA GLY A 177 -4.83 -5.44 -9.52
C GLY A 177 -6.31 -5.81 -9.38
N PRO A 178 -7.18 -4.82 -9.11
CA PRO A 178 -8.62 -5.04 -8.99
C PRO A 178 -9.22 -5.81 -10.17
N ARG A 179 -9.01 -5.36 -11.41
CA ARG A 179 -9.55 -6.01 -12.61
C ARG A 179 -8.70 -7.18 -13.07
N GLY A 180 -7.39 -7.10 -12.89
CA GLY A 180 -6.43 -8.03 -13.46
C GLY A 180 -6.54 -9.43 -12.89
N TYR A 181 -6.57 -9.56 -11.56
CA TYR A 181 -6.45 -10.88 -10.93
C TYR A 181 -7.68 -11.79 -11.11
N PRO A 182 -8.93 -11.37 -10.78
CA PRO A 182 -9.43 -10.10 -10.22
C PRO A 182 -9.53 -10.08 -8.67
N GLY A 183 -9.82 -8.92 -8.09
CA GLY A 183 -10.02 -8.74 -6.64
C GLY A 183 -8.81 -8.20 -5.88
N MET A 184 -7.70 -7.92 -6.57
CA MET A 184 -6.49 -7.36 -6.00
C MET A 184 -5.97 -8.13 -4.76
N PRO A 185 -5.49 -9.37 -4.90
CA PRO A 185 -5.08 -10.20 -3.76
C PRO A 185 -3.76 -9.74 -3.12
N GLU A 186 -3.42 -10.36 -1.99
CA GLU A 186 -2.21 -10.05 -1.21
C GLU A 186 -0.95 -10.79 -1.70
N VAL A 187 -0.67 -10.67 -2.99
CA VAL A 187 0.48 -11.35 -3.65
C VAL A 187 1.65 -10.41 -3.97
N GLY A 188 1.58 -9.15 -3.55
CA GLY A 188 2.60 -8.14 -3.83
C GLY A 188 3.91 -8.32 -3.05
N ASN A 189 3.90 -9.05 -1.94
CA ASN A 189 5.13 -9.47 -1.24
C ASN A 189 5.73 -10.71 -1.92
N LEU A 190 6.23 -10.54 -3.16
CA LEU A 190 6.77 -11.63 -3.96
C LEU A 190 7.89 -12.35 -3.19
N PRO A 191 7.93 -13.71 -3.23
CA PRO A 191 9.08 -14.46 -2.75
C PRO A 191 10.33 -14.12 -3.57
N LEU A 192 11.50 -14.25 -2.95
CA LEU A 192 12.78 -14.08 -3.63
C LEU A 192 13.25 -15.42 -4.24
N PRO A 193 13.98 -15.40 -5.37
CA PRO A 193 14.58 -16.60 -5.94
C PRO A 193 15.46 -17.36 -4.93
N ALA A 194 15.32 -18.69 -4.85
CA ALA A 194 16.06 -19.53 -3.91
C ALA A 194 17.59 -19.36 -4.04
N LYS A 195 18.07 -19.16 -5.27
CA LYS A 195 19.49 -18.90 -5.56
C LYS A 195 20.02 -17.61 -4.91
N LEU A 196 19.17 -16.59 -4.72
CA LEU A 196 19.55 -15.32 -4.07
C LEU A 196 19.43 -15.45 -2.55
N LEU A 197 18.40 -16.15 -2.06
CA LEU A 197 18.29 -16.50 -0.64
C LEU A 197 19.51 -17.30 -0.15
N ALA A 198 20.00 -18.26 -0.95
CA ALA A 198 21.20 -19.04 -0.66
C ALA A 198 22.48 -18.19 -0.59
N LYS A 199 22.53 -17.05 -1.29
CA LYS A 199 23.62 -16.06 -1.21
C LYS A 199 23.50 -15.11 -0.02
N GLY A 200 22.46 -15.24 0.78
CA GLY A 200 22.21 -14.35 1.93
C GLY A 200 21.39 -13.11 1.60
N VAL A 201 20.88 -12.96 0.37
CA VAL A 201 19.93 -11.88 0.04
C VAL A 201 18.65 -12.09 0.83
N ARG A 202 18.14 -11.03 1.46
CA ARG A 202 16.91 -11.07 2.28
C ARG A 202 15.85 -10.09 1.82
N ASP A 203 16.21 -9.12 0.99
CA ASP A 203 15.28 -8.16 0.42
C ASP A 203 15.70 -7.79 -1.00
N MET A 204 14.72 -7.43 -1.81
CA MET A 204 14.85 -6.91 -3.16
C MET A 204 13.68 -5.98 -3.44
N VAL A 205 13.89 -5.01 -4.33
CA VAL A 205 12.79 -4.15 -4.80
C VAL A 205 11.78 -5.00 -5.57
N ARG A 206 10.53 -4.94 -5.13
CA ARG A 206 9.39 -5.66 -5.72
C ARG A 206 8.27 -4.67 -6.04
N ILE A 207 7.70 -4.75 -7.22
CA ILE A 207 6.65 -3.82 -7.69
C ILE A 207 5.47 -4.62 -8.19
N SER A 208 4.26 -4.24 -7.77
CA SER A 208 3.04 -4.81 -8.33
C SER A 208 1.85 -3.85 -8.28
N ASP A 209 0.85 -4.17 -9.10
CA ASP A 209 -0.51 -3.64 -8.98
C ASP A 209 -1.34 -4.35 -7.89
N ALA A 210 -0.71 -5.20 -7.05
CA ALA A 210 -1.36 -6.00 -6.01
C ALA A 210 -1.40 -5.31 -4.64
N ARG A 211 -1.96 -6.03 -3.65
CA ARG A 211 -1.84 -5.72 -2.22
C ARG A 211 -0.79 -6.61 -1.54
N MET A 212 -0.54 -6.37 -0.26
CA MET A 212 0.18 -7.30 0.60
C MET A 212 -0.46 -7.35 1.98
N SER A 213 -0.23 -8.43 2.71
CA SER A 213 -0.62 -8.52 4.12
C SER A 213 0.04 -7.41 4.94
N GLY A 214 -0.66 -6.89 5.95
CA GLY A 214 -0.09 -5.95 6.91
C GLY A 214 1.13 -6.51 7.67
N THR A 215 1.24 -7.84 7.74
CA THR A 215 2.34 -8.58 8.37
C THR A 215 3.55 -8.79 7.45
N ALA A 216 3.53 -8.26 6.23
CA ALA A 216 4.65 -8.35 5.29
C ALA A 216 5.77 -7.33 5.61
N TYR A 217 6.98 -7.70 5.21
CA TYR A 217 8.19 -6.87 5.24
C TYR A 217 8.91 -6.82 3.89
N GLY A 218 9.83 -5.88 3.78
CA GLY A 218 10.74 -5.66 2.67
C GLY A 218 10.36 -4.49 1.76
N THR A 219 11.21 -4.23 0.77
CA THR A 219 11.13 -3.07 -0.11
C THR A 219 10.12 -3.30 -1.23
N VAL A 220 8.84 -3.19 -0.90
CA VAL A 220 7.72 -3.55 -1.78
C VAL A 220 6.86 -2.34 -2.13
N VAL A 221 6.76 -2.06 -3.43
CA VAL A 221 5.84 -1.08 -4.02
C VAL A 221 4.55 -1.78 -4.44
N LEU A 222 3.43 -1.24 -4.01
CA LEU A 222 2.10 -1.84 -4.15
C LEU A 222 1.12 -0.85 -4.78
N HIS A 223 -0.05 -1.37 -5.15
CA HIS A 223 -1.20 -0.56 -5.57
C HIS A 223 -0.87 0.35 -6.76
N ALA A 224 0.08 -0.06 -7.61
CA ALA A 224 0.46 0.72 -8.78
C ALA A 224 -0.79 1.02 -9.63
N ALA A 225 -1.09 2.30 -9.78
CA ALA A 225 -2.28 2.79 -10.44
C ALA A 225 -1.94 3.66 -11.67
N PRO A 226 -2.66 3.51 -12.80
CA PRO A 226 -3.60 2.44 -13.09
C PRO A 226 -2.95 1.05 -13.08
N GLU A 227 -3.70 0.01 -12.74
CA GLU A 227 -3.23 -1.37 -12.81
C GLU A 227 -2.95 -1.78 -14.28
N ALA A 228 -2.23 -2.88 -14.50
CA ALA A 228 -1.91 -3.33 -15.85
C ALA A 228 -3.17 -3.66 -16.68
N ALA A 229 -4.16 -4.32 -16.07
CA ALA A 229 -5.41 -4.68 -16.73
C ALA A 229 -6.34 -3.48 -17.04
N ALA A 230 -6.10 -2.31 -16.43
CA ALA A 230 -6.80 -1.07 -16.75
C ALA A 230 -6.00 -0.17 -17.72
N GLY A 231 -5.00 -0.72 -18.41
CA GLY A 231 -4.18 -0.01 -19.38
C GLY A 231 -3.02 0.79 -18.76
N GLY A 232 -2.67 0.52 -17.51
CA GLY A 232 -1.57 1.17 -16.83
C GLY A 232 -0.20 0.88 -17.46
N PRO A 233 0.81 1.75 -17.26
CA PRO A 233 2.15 1.58 -17.83
C PRO A 233 2.84 0.26 -17.44
N LEU A 234 2.49 -0.32 -16.29
CA LEU A 234 2.99 -1.63 -15.85
C LEU A 234 2.74 -2.76 -16.88
N ALA A 235 1.68 -2.66 -17.68
CA ALA A 235 1.37 -3.60 -18.76
C ALA A 235 2.39 -3.58 -19.92
N ARG A 236 3.24 -2.55 -20.00
CA ARG A 236 4.20 -2.31 -21.10
C ARG A 236 5.66 -2.50 -20.71
N VAL A 237 5.92 -2.74 -19.42
CA VAL A 237 7.26 -3.09 -18.91
C VAL A 237 7.67 -4.44 -19.47
N ARG A 238 8.95 -4.57 -19.81
CA ARG A 238 9.60 -5.78 -20.31
C ARG A 238 10.78 -6.12 -19.40
N THR A 239 11.06 -7.42 -19.28
CA THR A 239 12.27 -7.88 -18.60
C THR A 239 13.50 -7.23 -19.23
N GLY A 240 14.40 -6.71 -18.40
CA GLY A 240 15.58 -5.96 -18.81
C GLY A 240 15.44 -4.44 -18.76
N ASP A 241 14.22 -3.89 -18.76
CA ASP A 241 14.02 -2.44 -18.65
C ASP A 241 14.60 -1.92 -17.32
N PRO A 242 15.28 -0.77 -17.29
CA PRO A 242 15.77 -0.20 -16.04
C PRO A 242 14.61 0.43 -15.28
N ILE A 243 14.43 0.06 -14.02
CA ILE A 243 13.47 0.66 -13.10
C ILE A 243 14.22 1.54 -12.10
N VAL A 244 13.68 2.72 -11.82
CA VAL A 244 14.20 3.68 -10.85
C VAL A 244 13.19 3.84 -9.73
N LEU A 245 13.61 3.51 -8.50
CA LEU A 245 12.92 3.80 -7.26
C LEU A 245 13.70 4.85 -6.49
N ASP A 246 13.07 5.96 -6.13
CA ASP A 246 13.63 6.93 -5.20
C ASP A 246 12.53 7.39 -4.24
N VAL A 247 12.47 6.78 -3.07
CA VAL A 247 11.41 7.02 -2.08
C VAL A 247 11.51 8.44 -1.52
N ALA A 248 12.72 8.96 -1.31
CA ALA A 248 12.91 10.33 -0.83
C ALA A 248 12.38 11.35 -1.84
N ALA A 249 12.59 11.11 -3.13
CA ALA A 249 12.07 11.95 -4.22
C ALA A 249 10.62 11.61 -4.64
N ARG A 250 9.94 10.68 -3.96
CA ARG A 250 8.59 10.17 -4.31
C ARG A 250 8.48 9.69 -5.76
N ARG A 251 9.55 9.08 -6.27
CA ARG A 251 9.73 8.77 -7.68
C ARG A 251 9.71 7.27 -7.96
N LEU A 252 8.94 6.88 -8.96
CA LEU A 252 8.89 5.53 -9.51
C LEU A 252 8.76 5.55 -11.03
N ASP A 253 9.86 5.23 -11.72
CA ASP A 253 9.92 5.27 -13.18
C ASP A 253 10.45 3.97 -13.79
N VAL A 254 10.04 3.73 -15.02
CA VAL A 254 10.78 2.91 -15.99
C VAL A 254 11.61 3.83 -16.89
N ASP A 255 12.92 3.64 -16.89
CA ASP A 255 13.92 4.45 -17.59
C ASP A 255 14.04 4.01 -19.05
N VAL A 256 12.91 4.11 -19.75
CA VAL A 256 12.72 3.85 -21.18
C VAL A 256 12.13 5.12 -21.80
N PRO A 257 12.56 5.55 -22.99
CA PRO A 257 11.97 6.71 -23.66
C PRO A 257 10.44 6.58 -23.75
N GLU A 258 9.72 7.66 -23.40
CA GLU A 258 8.25 7.64 -23.32
C GLU A 258 7.59 7.19 -24.63
N ALA A 259 8.09 7.67 -25.77
CA ALA A 259 7.61 7.28 -27.09
C ALA A 259 7.81 5.78 -27.37
N GLU A 260 8.91 5.19 -26.89
CA GLU A 260 9.14 3.75 -27.01
C GLU A 260 8.16 2.98 -26.13
N LEU A 261 8.05 3.35 -24.85
CA LEU A 261 7.14 2.68 -23.91
C LEU A 261 5.69 2.73 -24.40
N ALA A 262 5.23 3.90 -24.87
CA ALA A 262 3.89 4.10 -25.40
C ALA A 262 3.61 3.29 -26.69
N ALA A 263 4.64 3.02 -27.50
CA ALA A 263 4.52 2.21 -28.71
C ALA A 263 4.45 0.69 -28.45
N ARG A 264 4.81 0.22 -27.25
CA ARG A 264 4.81 -1.22 -26.93
C ARG A 264 3.40 -1.73 -26.75
N GLU A 265 3.03 -2.82 -27.43
CA GLU A 265 1.76 -3.50 -27.17
C GLU A 265 1.67 -3.92 -25.68
N PRO A 266 0.62 -3.52 -24.94
CA PRO A 266 0.44 -3.94 -23.56
C PRO A 266 0.15 -5.45 -23.49
N VAL A 267 0.66 -6.12 -22.45
CA VAL A 267 0.25 -7.50 -22.19
C VAL A 267 -1.25 -7.55 -21.87
N THR A 268 -1.91 -8.61 -22.29
CA THR A 268 -3.32 -8.91 -21.92
C THR A 268 -3.52 -10.35 -21.48
N THR A 269 -2.44 -11.14 -21.50
CA THR A 269 -2.39 -12.53 -21.04
C THR A 269 -2.37 -12.55 -19.52
N GLY A 270 -3.05 -13.53 -18.91
CA GLY A 270 -3.10 -13.68 -17.45
C GLY A 270 -4.16 -12.82 -16.75
N PHE A 271 -4.79 -11.87 -17.44
CA PHE A 271 -5.85 -11.05 -16.86
C PHE A 271 -7.21 -11.75 -16.87
N ALA A 272 -8.03 -11.46 -15.86
CA ALA A 272 -9.39 -11.95 -15.74
C ALA A 272 -10.26 -11.56 -16.95
N ARG A 273 -11.07 -12.50 -17.44
CA ARG A 273 -12.03 -12.30 -18.53
C ARG A 273 -13.39 -12.89 -18.18
N PRO A 274 -14.04 -12.41 -17.10
CA PRO A 274 -15.32 -12.96 -16.68
C PRO A 274 -16.40 -12.72 -17.76
N VAL A 275 -17.25 -13.73 -17.95
CA VAL A 275 -18.34 -13.69 -18.95
C VAL A 275 -19.70 -13.36 -18.29
N ARG A 276 -19.88 -13.64 -16.99
CA ARG A 276 -21.14 -13.42 -16.26
C ARG A 276 -20.93 -13.37 -14.74
N GLY A 277 -21.97 -13.00 -14.01
CA GLY A 277 -22.04 -13.11 -12.55
C GLY A 277 -21.31 -11.98 -11.81
N TRP A 278 -21.06 -12.19 -10.52
CA TRP A 278 -20.40 -11.21 -9.64
C TRP A 278 -19.06 -10.73 -10.19
N GLU A 279 -18.23 -11.65 -10.67
CA GLU A 279 -16.90 -11.31 -11.18
C GLU A 279 -16.98 -10.34 -12.38
N ARG A 280 -17.98 -10.53 -13.27
CA ARG A 280 -18.21 -9.61 -14.39
C ARG A 280 -18.65 -8.23 -13.91
N LEU A 281 -19.64 -8.17 -13.00
CA LEU A 281 -20.09 -6.92 -12.40
C LEU A 281 -18.92 -6.18 -11.74
N TYR A 282 -18.11 -6.91 -10.97
CA TYR A 282 -16.96 -6.36 -10.28
C TYR A 282 -15.92 -5.82 -11.27
N VAL A 283 -15.47 -6.60 -12.25
CA VAL A 283 -14.46 -6.14 -13.23
C VAL A 283 -14.95 -4.93 -14.03
N ASP A 284 -16.23 -4.87 -14.38
CA ASP A 284 -16.80 -3.75 -15.14
C ASP A 284 -16.87 -2.45 -14.31
N HIS A 285 -17.20 -2.55 -13.03
CA HIS A 285 -17.53 -1.39 -12.18
C HIS A 285 -16.46 -1.03 -11.15
N VAL A 286 -15.48 -1.91 -10.88
CA VAL A 286 -14.48 -1.65 -9.85
C VAL A 286 -13.55 -0.50 -10.27
N LEU A 287 -13.34 0.38 -9.31
CA LEU A 287 -12.41 1.49 -9.38
C LEU A 287 -10.98 1.02 -9.11
N GLN A 288 -10.03 1.91 -9.34
CA GLN A 288 -8.62 1.62 -9.12
C GLN A 288 -8.25 1.83 -7.64
N ALA A 289 -7.11 1.28 -7.21
CA ALA A 289 -6.68 1.28 -5.82
C ALA A 289 -6.46 2.70 -5.25
N ASP A 290 -6.05 3.66 -6.09
CA ASP A 290 -5.94 5.08 -5.75
C ASP A 290 -7.29 5.76 -5.45
N ARG A 291 -8.40 5.06 -5.69
CA ARG A 291 -9.76 5.48 -5.31
C ARG A 291 -10.47 4.46 -4.41
N GLY A 292 -9.70 3.65 -3.69
CA GLY A 292 -10.23 2.69 -2.72
C GLY A 292 -10.84 1.41 -3.29
N ALA A 293 -10.72 1.16 -4.60
CA ALA A 293 -11.25 -0.05 -5.25
C ALA A 293 -12.74 -0.33 -4.96
N ASP A 294 -13.54 0.71 -4.74
CA ASP A 294 -15.00 0.62 -4.62
C ASP A 294 -15.64 0.36 -6.01
N LEU A 295 -16.94 0.08 -6.06
CA LEU A 295 -17.70 0.06 -7.31
C LEU A 295 -18.17 1.47 -7.65
N ASP A 296 -18.02 1.87 -8.91
CA ASP A 296 -18.32 3.23 -9.37
C ASP A 296 -19.74 3.72 -9.00
N PHE A 297 -20.74 2.85 -9.14
CA PHE A 297 -22.15 3.13 -8.83
C PHE A 297 -22.47 3.08 -7.33
N LEU A 298 -21.51 2.69 -6.49
CA LEU A 298 -21.62 2.68 -5.04
C LEU A 298 -20.88 3.85 -4.38
N VAL A 299 -20.33 4.81 -5.11
CA VAL A 299 -19.71 6.00 -4.47
C VAL A 299 -20.80 6.98 -3.97
N GLY A 300 -20.55 7.70 -2.87
CA GLY A 300 -21.47 8.68 -2.29
C GLY A 300 -22.34 8.12 -1.17
N SER A 301 -23.50 8.73 -0.88
CA SER A 301 -24.46 8.23 0.13
C SER A 301 -25.87 8.16 -0.45
N SER A 302 -26.59 7.08 -0.14
CA SER A 302 -27.99 6.89 -0.54
C SER A 302 -28.99 7.46 0.47
N GLY A 303 -28.51 7.96 1.61
CA GLY A 303 -29.36 8.43 2.71
C GLY A 303 -30.17 7.32 3.38
N ASP A 304 -31.07 7.74 4.28
CA ASP A 304 -31.96 6.92 5.09
C ASP A 304 -33.44 7.05 4.67
N HIS A 305 -33.69 7.64 3.49
CA HIS A 305 -35.03 7.93 3.00
C HIS A 305 -35.87 6.66 2.79
N VAL A 306 -36.96 6.54 3.53
CA VAL A 306 -37.98 5.49 3.33
C VAL A 306 -38.79 5.81 2.08
N SER A 307 -38.68 4.97 1.05
CA SER A 307 -39.19 5.29 -0.29
C SER A 307 -40.69 5.04 -0.46
N ARG A 308 -41.14 3.79 -0.32
CA ARG A 308 -42.52 3.38 -0.51
C ARG A 308 -42.94 2.47 0.63
N GLU A 309 -44.19 2.62 1.05
CA GLU A 309 -44.86 1.62 1.88
C GLU A 309 -44.87 0.26 1.15
N SER A 310 -44.79 -0.82 1.93
CA SER A 310 -44.80 -2.17 1.36
C SER A 310 -46.18 -2.61 0.90
N HIS A 311 -47.26 -1.99 1.40
CA HIS A 311 -48.67 -2.25 1.08
C HIS A 311 -49.53 -0.98 1.21
#